data_AF-A0A9P8KS03-F1
#
_entry.id   AF-A0A9P8KS03-F1
#
_cell.length_a   1.000
_cell.length_b   1.000
_cell.length_c   1.000
_cell.angle_alpha   90.00
_cell.angle_beta   90.00
_cell.angle_gamma   90.00
#
_symmetry.space_group_name_H-M   'P 1'
#
loop_
_entity.id
_entity.type
_entity.pdbx_description
1 polymer ?
#
loop_
_entity_poly.entity_id
_entity_poly.type
_entity_poly.pdbx_seq_one_letter_code
_entity_poly.pdbx_strand_id
1 'polypeptide(L)'
;MAVKSFVALAAVLGSAAAISIAEINGDRYISPFKDKTVTDIKGLVTATNSNGIFLRSTEPDENPATSEGLFVFNSAAAKTVKVGDIITLDGLVVEYRSNANYIYLTEINKPTNIKVVSSGNEVKPLVIGVDTSFPPTKDFSSLDQGGIFGVPNAVANISSINPQLQPDLYGLDFWESLLGEYVTIKDAYQISRPNNFGDVYIRGNWPVTGLNAHGGLTMLEGDANPEVITIGTPLDGSKNPFDTRMGDYLGDITGVVYNDFGSYRLLPLTHLSPLKNATTDFPAVSFNSTGDCLGITVGDYNTENLMPDSPHLPLVVDHIVNKLRTPDLIFLQEVQDNSGNKNDGIVDANVTLTTLASKIEEASGIVYDFAEISPINNKDGGEPGGNIRQAYFYRSDVLQLYKPNLGGSLDVNEVLDGPELKYNPGRIDPLNTAWDSSRKPLAAAWKTVKGTKKIFFTINVHLVSKGGSTSLSGDLRPPVNQGVEKRTVQTSIVAEFVAEILSQDPAANILVAGDFNEYSQVDPLTTFSSISGLTDLDEVVGIDPVERYTYLFDMNTEELDHMYVSEGLHRDAKYEHLHLNTWQNNDGQVSDHDPSVARFNLCGCSSKKTKKSN
;
A
#
# COMPACT_ATOMS: atom_id res chain seq x y z
N MET A 1 93.01 11.33 2.07
CA MET A 1 92.10 12.49 1.95
C MET A 1 90.86 12.02 1.23
N ALA A 2 89.77 11.84 1.95
CA ALA A 2 88.50 11.38 1.40
C ALA A 2 87.58 12.60 1.20
N VAL A 3 87.17 12.85 -0.03
CA VAL A 3 86.06 13.73 -0.36
C VAL A 3 84.82 12.84 -0.42
N LYS A 4 83.83 13.06 0.44
CA LYS A 4 82.50 12.46 0.30
C LYS A 4 81.43 13.54 0.43
N SER A 5 80.64 13.57 -0.62
CA SER A 5 79.56 14.48 -0.97
C SER A 5 78.48 14.61 0.11
N PHE A 6 77.98 15.83 0.27
CA PHE A 6 76.68 16.10 0.88
C PHE A 6 75.58 15.66 -0.09
N VAL A 7 74.69 14.79 0.37
CA VAL A 7 73.40 14.51 -0.28
C VAL A 7 72.34 15.30 0.49
N ALA A 8 71.68 16.24 -0.18
CA ALA A 8 70.50 16.91 0.34
C ALA A 8 69.29 16.00 0.15
N LEU A 9 68.60 15.68 1.25
CA LEU A 9 67.34 14.94 1.24
C LEU A 9 66.21 15.94 1.00
N ALA A 10 65.64 15.98 -0.21
CA ALA A 10 64.42 16.71 -0.48
C ALA A 10 63.23 15.89 0.02
N ALA A 11 62.57 16.34 1.09
CA ALA A 11 61.29 15.80 1.52
C ALA A 11 60.20 16.28 0.55
N VAL A 12 59.65 15.37 -0.24
CA VAL A 12 58.42 15.61 -1.00
C VAL A 12 57.27 15.55 0.00
N LEU A 13 56.85 16.70 0.53
CA LEU A 13 55.55 16.85 1.16
C LEU A 13 54.50 16.75 0.05
N GLY A 14 53.88 15.58 -0.10
CA GLY A 14 52.65 15.49 -0.85
C GLY A 14 51.58 16.28 -0.08
N SER A 15 51.03 17.34 -0.68
CA SER A 15 49.78 17.91 -0.21
C SER A 15 48.71 16.81 -0.29
N ALA A 16 48.29 16.29 0.85
CA ALA A 16 47.02 15.56 0.91
C ALA A 16 45.94 16.56 0.50
N ALA A 17 45.25 16.30 -0.61
CA ALA A 17 44.08 17.08 -1.01
C ALA A 17 43.02 16.98 0.10
N ALA A 18 42.25 18.05 0.33
CA ALA A 18 41.11 18.00 1.25
C ALA A 18 40.09 16.98 0.71
N ILE A 19 39.54 16.16 1.61
CA ILE A 19 38.54 15.15 1.24
C ILE A 19 37.22 15.88 0.94
N SER A 20 36.69 15.67 -0.27
CA SER A 20 35.43 16.26 -0.70
C SER A 20 34.21 15.56 -0.07
N ILE A 21 33.06 16.24 -0.10
CA ILE A 21 31.79 15.64 0.36
C ILE A 21 31.40 14.46 -0.54
N ALA A 22 31.56 14.58 -1.86
CA ALA A 22 31.34 13.49 -2.80
C ALA A 22 32.20 12.24 -2.50
N GLU A 23 33.47 12.41 -2.14
CA GLU A 23 34.33 11.30 -1.71
C GLU A 23 33.87 10.67 -0.38
N ILE A 24 33.36 11.47 0.56
CA ILE A 24 32.82 10.97 1.83
C ILE A 24 31.60 10.10 1.58
N ASN A 25 30.65 10.54 0.76
CA ASN A 25 29.47 9.76 0.44
C ASN A 25 29.85 8.54 -0.42
N GLY A 26 30.63 8.75 -1.47
CA GLY A 26 30.97 7.73 -2.45
C GLY A 26 29.80 7.37 -3.37
N ASP A 27 30.04 6.45 -4.31
CA ASP A 27 29.06 6.03 -5.33
C ASP A 27 28.26 4.78 -4.91
N ARG A 28 28.07 4.59 -3.59
CA ARG A 28 27.46 3.41 -2.95
C ARG A 28 26.74 3.83 -1.67
N TYR A 29 25.92 2.93 -1.14
CA TYR A 29 25.14 3.12 0.09
C TYR A 29 25.95 3.18 1.40
N ILE A 30 27.22 2.71 1.38
CA ILE A 30 28.12 2.77 2.53
C ILE A 30 29.36 3.57 2.14
N SER A 31 29.64 4.62 2.92
CA SER A 31 30.79 5.48 2.77
C SER A 31 32.11 4.71 2.76
N PRO A 32 33.04 5.03 1.84
CA PRO A 32 34.42 4.51 1.89
C PRO A 32 35.21 5.05 3.10
N PHE A 33 34.66 6.03 3.81
CA PHE A 33 35.22 6.64 5.02
C PHE A 33 34.51 6.22 6.31
N LYS A 34 33.56 5.27 6.26
CA LYS A 34 32.92 4.71 7.46
C LYS A 34 33.93 4.44 8.60
N ASP A 35 33.60 4.94 9.78
CA ASP A 35 34.39 4.85 11.02
C ASP A 35 35.77 5.53 10.97
N LYS A 36 36.02 6.41 9.98
CA LYS A 36 37.26 7.20 9.87
C LYS A 36 37.00 8.66 10.22
N THR A 37 37.99 9.27 10.87
CA THR A 37 38.05 10.73 11.02
C THR A 37 38.54 11.35 9.71
N VAL A 38 37.78 12.30 9.19
CA VAL A 38 38.14 13.14 8.05
C VAL A 38 38.36 14.57 8.53
N THR A 39 39.22 15.31 7.83
CA THR A 39 39.65 16.66 8.22
C THR A 39 39.51 17.63 7.07
N ASP A 40 39.29 18.90 7.40
CA ASP A 40 39.16 20.02 6.45
C ASP A 40 38.04 19.81 5.41
N ILE A 41 36.93 19.21 5.83
CA ILE A 41 35.71 19.12 5.03
C ILE A 41 35.19 20.53 4.82
N LYS A 42 35.07 20.97 3.57
CA LYS A 42 34.59 22.30 3.21
C LYS A 42 33.19 22.21 2.58
N GLY A 43 32.25 22.99 3.09
CA GLY A 43 30.88 23.00 2.56
C GLY A 43 30.11 24.27 2.88
N LEU A 44 29.13 24.58 2.02
CA LEU A 44 28.12 25.62 2.19
C LEU A 44 26.98 25.09 3.07
N VAL A 45 26.67 25.78 4.17
CA VAL A 45 25.50 25.48 5.00
C VAL A 45 24.22 25.82 4.23
N THR A 46 23.49 24.79 3.80
CA THR A 46 22.25 24.94 3.02
C THR A 46 21.01 24.99 3.89
N ALA A 47 21.02 24.26 5.01
CA ALA A 47 19.93 24.24 5.99
C ALA A 47 20.43 23.84 7.38
N THR A 48 19.57 24.02 8.38
CA THR A 48 19.80 23.60 9.76
C THR A 48 18.51 23.08 10.38
N ASN A 49 18.61 22.12 11.29
CA ASN A 49 17.49 21.71 12.15
C ASN A 49 17.95 21.62 13.62
N SER A 50 17.08 21.13 14.51
CA SER A 50 17.41 21.00 15.94
C SER A 50 18.56 20.02 16.23
N ASN A 51 18.87 19.13 15.29
CA ASN A 51 19.81 18.03 15.47
C ASN A 51 21.17 18.30 14.81
N GLY A 52 21.23 19.16 13.79
CA GLY A 52 22.45 19.36 13.02
C GLY A 52 22.36 20.39 11.90
N ILE A 53 23.37 20.35 11.04
CA ILE A 53 23.52 21.24 9.88
C ILE A 53 23.67 20.41 8.61
N PHE A 54 23.11 20.92 7.51
CA PHE A 54 23.25 20.33 6.18
C PHE A 54 24.25 21.16 5.39
N LEU A 55 25.21 20.47 4.76
CA LEU A 55 26.25 21.06 3.94
C LEU A 55 26.08 20.62 2.50
N ARG A 56 26.44 21.51 1.57
CA ARG A 56 26.70 21.17 0.17
C ARG A 56 28.16 21.47 -0.18
N SER A 57 28.78 20.64 -1.01
CA SER A 57 30.10 20.91 -1.57
C SER A 57 30.14 22.25 -2.31
N THR A 58 31.27 22.96 -2.19
CA THR A 58 31.52 24.16 -3.02
C THR A 58 32.19 23.82 -4.36
N GLU A 59 32.62 22.58 -4.53
CA GLU A 59 33.37 22.06 -5.68
C GLU A 59 32.79 20.70 -6.04
N PRO A 60 31.58 20.66 -6.66
CA PRO A 60 30.91 19.41 -7.00
C PRO A 60 31.63 18.65 -8.13
N ASP A 61 31.48 17.32 -8.15
CA ASP A 61 32.22 16.42 -9.04
C ASP A 61 31.46 16.02 -10.33
N GLU A 62 30.24 16.52 -10.51
CA GLU A 62 29.34 16.25 -11.64
C GLU A 62 28.96 14.77 -11.83
N ASN A 63 29.25 13.89 -10.86
CA ASN A 63 28.87 12.49 -10.92
C ASN A 63 27.47 12.30 -10.31
N PRO A 64 26.47 11.86 -11.10
CA PRO A 64 25.11 11.71 -10.60
C PRO A 64 24.98 10.62 -9.53
N ALA A 65 25.96 9.71 -9.40
CA ALA A 65 25.96 8.65 -8.40
C ALA A 65 26.56 9.08 -7.05
N THR A 66 27.02 10.32 -6.89
CA THR A 66 27.58 10.84 -5.63
C THR A 66 26.78 12.06 -5.17
N SER A 67 26.35 12.06 -3.91
CA SER A 67 25.72 13.25 -3.33
C SER A 67 26.76 14.31 -3.00
N GLU A 68 26.45 15.56 -3.31
CA GLU A 68 27.20 16.74 -2.88
C GLU A 68 26.74 17.25 -1.50
N GLY A 69 25.70 16.63 -0.94
CA GLY A 69 25.08 16.93 0.34
C GLY A 69 25.66 16.11 1.48
N LEU A 70 25.72 16.68 2.68
CA LEU A 70 26.18 15.97 3.88
C LEU A 70 25.48 16.48 5.13
N PHE A 71 25.01 15.57 5.97
CA PHE A 71 24.47 15.92 7.27
C PHE A 71 25.54 15.84 8.36
N VAL A 72 25.64 16.88 9.18
CA VAL A 72 26.51 16.93 10.36
C VAL A 72 25.63 16.88 11.61
N PHE A 73 25.58 15.72 12.26
CA PHE A 73 24.77 15.49 13.45
C PHE A 73 25.42 16.13 14.69
N ASN A 74 25.05 17.38 14.96
CA ASN A 74 25.45 18.09 16.16
C ASN A 74 24.57 19.33 16.43
N SER A 75 23.73 19.29 17.46
CA SER A 75 22.84 20.39 17.82
C SER A 75 23.56 21.66 18.30
N ALA A 76 24.82 21.56 18.75
CA ALA A 76 25.62 22.74 19.10
C ALA A 76 26.20 23.42 17.87
N ALA A 77 26.64 22.66 16.86
CA ALA A 77 27.11 23.18 15.58
C ALA A 77 26.03 24.03 14.89
N ALA A 78 24.77 23.56 14.92
CA ALA A 78 23.61 24.28 14.40
C ALA A 78 23.40 25.68 15.03
N LYS A 79 23.96 25.94 16.21
CA LYS A 79 23.89 27.25 16.89
C LYS A 79 25.08 28.16 16.59
N THR A 80 26.14 27.63 15.97
CA THR A 80 27.40 28.35 15.72
C THR A 80 27.56 28.84 14.28
N VAL A 81 26.73 28.36 13.35
CA VAL A 81 26.77 28.71 11.93
C VAL A 81 25.39 29.17 11.46
N LYS A 82 25.32 29.78 10.28
CA LYS A 82 24.09 30.23 9.63
C LYS A 82 23.98 29.62 8.24
N VAL A 83 22.75 29.47 7.76
CA VAL A 83 22.49 29.20 6.34
C VAL A 83 23.19 30.27 5.49
N GLY A 84 23.91 29.85 4.45
CA GLY A 84 24.75 30.70 3.61
C GLY A 84 26.19 30.88 4.11
N ASP A 85 26.58 30.30 5.24
CA ASP A 85 28.00 30.22 5.63
C ASP A 85 28.72 29.12 4.84
N ILE A 86 29.91 29.41 4.32
CA ILE A 86 30.86 28.36 3.91
C ILE A 86 31.75 28.08 5.11
N ILE A 87 31.80 26.82 5.53
CA ILE A 87 32.57 26.39 6.69
C ILE A 87 33.61 25.35 6.32
N THR A 88 34.63 25.20 7.17
CA THR A 88 35.41 23.97 7.25
C THR A 88 35.24 23.29 8.59
N LEU A 89 35.29 21.95 8.62
CA LEU A 89 35.25 21.17 9.86
C LEU A 89 36.03 19.84 9.72
N ASP A 90 36.32 19.25 10.87
CA ASP A 90 36.78 17.86 10.98
C ASP A 90 35.68 17.03 11.66
N GLY A 91 35.62 15.73 11.40
CA GLY A 91 34.63 14.87 12.07
C GLY A 91 34.78 13.38 11.76
N LEU A 92 33.99 12.56 12.45
CA LEU A 92 33.94 11.12 12.26
C LEU A 92 32.81 10.77 11.30
N VAL A 93 33.09 10.05 10.21
CA VAL A 93 32.06 9.53 9.32
C VAL A 93 31.40 8.31 9.96
N VAL A 94 30.08 8.32 10.06
CA VAL A 94 29.27 7.25 10.66
C VAL A 94 28.15 6.86 9.71
N GLU A 95 27.87 5.55 9.64
CA GLU A 95 26.65 5.03 9.03
C GLU A 95 25.60 4.83 10.12
N TYR A 96 24.61 5.72 10.15
CA TYR A 96 23.55 5.71 11.15
C TYR A 96 22.29 5.00 10.65
N ARG A 97 21.68 4.19 11.52
CA ARG A 97 20.29 3.73 11.36
C ARG A 97 19.68 3.43 12.72
N SER A 98 18.39 3.71 12.87
CA SER A 98 17.63 3.46 14.10
C SER A 98 17.03 2.05 14.19
N ASN A 99 16.94 1.35 13.06
CA ASN A 99 16.43 -0.02 12.96
C ASN A 99 17.28 -0.83 11.98
N ALA A 100 17.45 -2.14 12.22
CA ALA A 100 18.23 -3.03 11.36
C ALA A 100 17.64 -3.22 9.95
N ASN A 101 16.34 -2.95 9.76
CA ASN A 101 15.67 -3.06 8.46
C ASN A 101 15.84 -1.81 7.58
N TYR A 102 16.38 -0.72 8.13
CA TYR A 102 16.53 0.55 7.42
C TYR A 102 17.87 0.61 6.68
N ILE A 103 17.85 1.30 5.54
CA ILE A 103 19.06 1.76 4.86
C ILE A 103 19.80 2.73 5.78
N TYR A 104 21.13 2.76 5.66
CA TYR A 104 21.98 3.64 6.47
C TYR A 104 21.92 5.07 5.94
N LEU A 105 22.08 6.03 6.85
CA LEU A 105 22.39 7.41 6.55
C LEU A 105 23.89 7.64 6.82
N THR A 106 24.63 8.08 5.82
CA THR A 106 25.99 8.60 6.01
C THR A 106 25.92 9.99 6.67
N GLU A 107 26.56 10.15 7.82
CA GLU A 107 26.62 11.42 8.55
C GLU A 107 27.99 11.71 9.16
N ILE A 108 28.27 12.99 9.41
CA ILE A 108 29.40 13.43 10.23
C ILE A 108 28.99 13.56 11.69
N ASN A 109 29.64 12.78 12.54
CA ASN A 109 29.50 12.82 13.98
C ASN A 109 30.68 13.53 14.65
N LYS A 110 30.44 14.03 15.86
CA LYS A 110 31.45 14.68 16.73
C LYS A 110 32.28 15.75 15.98
N PRO A 111 31.64 16.73 15.31
CA PRO A 111 32.37 17.72 14.53
C PRO A 111 33.30 18.56 15.44
N THR A 112 34.48 18.87 14.93
CA THR A 112 35.48 19.73 15.59
C THR A 112 36.06 20.71 14.58
N ASN A 113 36.82 21.71 15.06
CA ASN A 113 37.49 22.70 14.22
C ASN A 113 36.57 23.44 13.23
N ILE A 114 35.29 23.60 13.59
CA ILE A 114 34.31 24.34 12.78
C ILE A 114 34.77 25.79 12.64
N LYS A 115 35.03 26.22 11.40
CA LYS A 115 35.46 27.58 11.06
C LYS A 115 34.61 28.13 9.93
N VAL A 116 34.06 29.33 10.12
CA VAL A 116 33.39 30.07 9.05
C VAL A 116 34.44 30.71 8.15
N VAL A 117 34.45 30.34 6.87
CA VAL A 117 35.34 30.85 5.83
C VAL A 117 34.75 32.11 5.19
N SER A 118 33.46 32.08 4.87
CA SER A 118 32.69 33.22 4.38
C SER A 118 31.23 33.11 4.80
N SER A 119 30.49 34.22 4.76
CA SER A 119 29.09 34.30 5.16
C SER A 119 28.24 35.01 4.11
N GLY A 120 26.94 34.75 4.10
CA GLY A 120 25.98 35.41 3.20
C GLY A 120 26.10 34.97 1.74
N ASN A 121 26.64 33.77 1.51
CA ASN A 121 26.68 33.16 0.19
C ASN A 121 25.27 32.75 -0.24
N GLU A 122 25.01 32.77 -1.54
CA GLU A 122 23.72 32.39 -2.09
C GLU A 122 23.51 30.87 -1.96
N VAL A 123 22.34 30.48 -1.46
CA VAL A 123 21.92 29.06 -1.37
C VAL A 123 20.85 28.81 -2.42
N LYS A 124 21.24 28.20 -3.55
CA LYS A 124 20.32 27.84 -4.63
C LYS A 124 19.89 26.39 -4.50
N PRO A 125 18.59 26.06 -4.53
CA PRO A 125 18.17 24.67 -4.60
C PRO A 125 18.47 24.08 -5.97
N LEU A 126 18.74 22.77 -6.02
CA LEU A 126 18.67 22.00 -7.27
C LEU A 126 17.20 21.71 -7.56
N VAL A 127 16.75 21.89 -8.80
CA VAL A 127 15.40 21.55 -9.22
C VAL A 127 15.38 20.12 -9.74
N ILE A 128 14.63 19.24 -9.07
CA ILE A 128 14.50 17.83 -9.48
C ILE A 128 13.92 17.75 -10.90
N GLY A 129 14.58 16.99 -11.77
CA GLY A 129 14.20 16.84 -13.18
C GLY A 129 14.63 17.98 -14.11
N VAL A 130 15.29 19.02 -13.58
CA VAL A 130 15.91 20.10 -14.37
C VAL A 130 17.42 20.12 -14.15
N ASP A 131 17.84 20.20 -12.89
CA ASP A 131 19.25 20.13 -12.48
C ASP A 131 19.68 18.69 -12.15
N THR A 132 18.72 17.76 -12.04
CA THR A 132 18.93 16.31 -11.86
C THR A 132 18.20 15.53 -12.96
N SER A 133 18.43 14.22 -13.07
CA SER A 133 17.52 13.35 -13.81
C SER A 133 16.13 13.27 -13.16
N PHE A 134 15.16 12.73 -13.89
CA PHE A 134 13.87 12.37 -13.29
C PHE A 134 14.04 11.13 -12.41
N PRO A 135 13.29 11.02 -11.29
CA PRO A 135 13.28 9.79 -10.52
C PRO A 135 12.80 8.62 -11.40
N PRO A 136 13.42 7.43 -11.32
CA PRO A 136 12.94 6.22 -11.99
C PRO A 136 11.53 5.84 -11.49
N THR A 137 10.70 5.29 -12.38
CA THR A 137 9.27 5.06 -12.15
C THR A 137 8.89 3.58 -12.07
N LYS A 138 9.84 2.67 -11.80
CA LYS A 138 9.52 1.23 -11.75
C LYS A 138 10.34 0.45 -10.73
N ASP A 139 11.63 0.33 -10.98
CA ASP A 139 12.50 -0.53 -10.16
C ASP A 139 13.06 0.26 -8.97
N PHE A 140 13.06 -0.35 -7.78
CA PHE A 140 13.63 0.26 -6.57
C PHE A 140 15.12 -0.01 -6.44
N SER A 141 15.57 -1.23 -6.79
CA SER A 141 16.96 -1.64 -6.64
C SER A 141 17.35 -2.72 -7.65
N SER A 142 18.61 -2.72 -8.07
CA SER A 142 19.22 -3.84 -8.83
C SER A 142 19.20 -5.18 -8.08
N LEU A 143 18.95 -5.17 -6.77
CA LEU A 143 18.92 -6.37 -5.92
C LEU A 143 17.52 -7.01 -5.83
N ASP A 144 16.49 -6.41 -6.44
CA ASP A 144 15.12 -6.93 -6.47
C ASP A 144 14.99 -8.08 -7.47
N GLN A 145 15.50 -9.26 -7.09
CA GLN A 145 15.40 -10.45 -7.94
C GLN A 145 13.94 -10.85 -8.14
N GLY A 146 13.49 -10.90 -9.39
CA GLY A 146 12.08 -11.15 -9.73
C GLY A 146 11.19 -9.92 -9.55
N GLY A 147 11.77 -8.74 -9.36
CA GLY A 147 11.05 -7.50 -9.09
C GLY A 147 10.74 -7.31 -7.60
N ILE A 148 10.04 -6.22 -7.29
CA ILE A 148 9.72 -5.81 -5.91
C ILE A 148 8.85 -6.83 -5.14
N PHE A 149 8.13 -7.69 -5.87
CA PHE A 149 7.30 -8.77 -5.30
C PHE A 149 7.91 -10.17 -5.50
N GLY A 150 9.15 -10.25 -5.98
CA GLY A 150 9.80 -11.52 -6.30
C GLY A 150 9.97 -12.42 -5.09
N VAL A 151 9.59 -13.70 -5.23
CA VAL A 151 9.80 -14.75 -4.23
C VAL A 151 10.92 -15.71 -4.68
N PRO A 152 11.77 -16.23 -3.75
CA PRO A 152 11.81 -15.92 -2.32
C PRO A 152 12.22 -14.47 -2.04
N ASN A 153 11.56 -13.82 -1.07
CA ASN A 153 11.90 -12.46 -0.64
C ASN A 153 13.22 -12.45 0.17
N ALA A 154 13.74 -11.25 0.46
CA ALA A 154 14.81 -11.04 1.44
C ALA A 154 16.08 -11.87 1.19
N VAL A 155 16.44 -12.09 -0.08
CA VAL A 155 17.61 -12.87 -0.49
C VAL A 155 18.90 -12.04 -0.51
N ALA A 156 18.79 -10.72 -0.45
CA ALA A 156 19.91 -9.78 -0.49
C ALA A 156 19.73 -8.65 0.54
N ASN A 157 20.84 -8.02 0.93
CA ASN A 157 20.86 -6.81 1.76
C ASN A 157 21.67 -5.72 1.06
N ILE A 158 21.12 -4.52 0.91
CA ILE A 158 21.80 -3.36 0.33
C ILE A 158 23.08 -3.07 1.13
N SER A 159 22.99 -3.01 2.45
CA SER A 159 24.10 -2.66 3.35
C SER A 159 25.25 -3.67 3.34
N SER A 160 24.97 -4.93 3.00
CA SER A 160 25.98 -6.00 2.97
C SER A 160 26.63 -6.14 1.60
N ILE A 161 25.85 -6.01 0.52
CA ILE A 161 26.36 -6.08 -0.86
C ILE A 161 27.02 -4.76 -1.25
N ASN A 162 26.48 -3.65 -0.75
CA ASN A 162 26.87 -2.27 -1.03
C ASN A 162 26.99 -2.01 -2.55
N PRO A 163 25.91 -2.18 -3.33
CA PRO A 163 25.96 -2.03 -4.78
C PRO A 163 26.36 -0.60 -5.18
N GLN A 164 26.91 -0.47 -6.38
CA GLN A 164 27.14 0.84 -6.98
C GLN A 164 25.80 1.46 -7.38
N LEU A 165 25.60 2.73 -7.05
CA LEU A 165 24.37 3.45 -7.35
C LEU A 165 24.21 3.60 -8.87
N GLN A 166 22.99 3.37 -9.37
CA GLN A 166 22.55 3.64 -10.73
C GLN A 166 21.28 4.50 -10.69
N PRO A 167 21.42 5.81 -10.39
CA PRO A 167 20.29 6.73 -10.14
C PRO A 167 19.29 6.85 -11.29
N ASP A 168 19.72 6.62 -12.53
CA ASP A 168 18.84 6.69 -13.70
C ASP A 168 17.97 5.43 -13.88
N LEU A 169 18.24 4.36 -13.11
CA LEU A 169 17.57 3.07 -13.24
C LEU A 169 16.74 2.69 -12.01
N TYR A 170 17.22 3.04 -10.81
CA TYR A 170 16.63 2.57 -9.55
C TYR A 170 16.25 3.71 -8.61
N GLY A 171 15.02 3.68 -8.11
CA GLY A 171 14.49 4.73 -7.23
C GLY A 171 15.28 4.94 -5.94
N LEU A 172 15.73 3.85 -5.28
CA LEU A 172 16.52 3.98 -4.06
C LEU A 172 17.89 4.61 -4.37
N ASP A 173 18.50 4.23 -5.48
CA ASP A 173 19.78 4.79 -5.91
C ASP A 173 19.64 6.28 -6.25
N PHE A 174 18.51 6.67 -6.86
CA PHE A 174 18.19 8.07 -7.14
C PHE A 174 18.13 8.91 -5.85
N TRP A 175 17.32 8.49 -4.87
CA TRP A 175 17.17 9.24 -3.63
C TRP A 175 18.43 9.20 -2.75
N GLU A 176 19.17 8.09 -2.77
CA GLU A 176 20.48 7.97 -2.11
C GLU A 176 21.48 8.98 -2.68
N SER A 177 21.54 9.12 -4.01
CA SER A 177 22.45 10.07 -4.68
C SER A 177 22.16 11.54 -4.38
N LEU A 178 21.03 11.84 -3.75
CA LEU A 178 20.63 13.19 -3.36
C LEU A 178 20.65 13.39 -1.83
N LEU A 179 21.15 12.44 -1.03
CA LEU A 179 21.11 12.59 0.43
C LEU A 179 21.84 13.86 0.92
N GLY A 180 21.15 14.65 1.73
CA GLY A 180 21.65 15.92 2.25
C GLY A 180 21.53 17.09 1.27
N GLU A 181 21.07 16.86 0.04
CA GLU A 181 20.94 17.92 -0.97
C GLU A 181 19.75 18.84 -0.72
N TYR A 182 19.98 20.13 -0.95
CA TYR A 182 18.95 21.17 -0.87
C TYR A 182 18.25 21.32 -2.23
N VAL A 183 17.00 20.86 -2.32
CA VAL A 183 16.29 20.68 -3.59
C VAL A 183 14.93 21.37 -3.61
N THR A 184 14.42 21.63 -4.80
CA THR A 184 13.05 22.04 -5.08
C THR A 184 12.36 20.99 -5.92
N ILE A 185 11.20 20.54 -5.45
CA ILE A 185 10.23 19.76 -6.22
C ILE A 185 9.20 20.74 -6.79
N LYS A 186 9.06 20.76 -8.12
CA LYS A 186 8.13 21.64 -8.83
C LYS A 186 6.76 21.02 -8.95
N ASP A 187 5.72 21.87 -8.85
CA ASP A 187 4.31 21.52 -9.02
C ASP A 187 3.90 20.21 -8.31
N ALA A 188 4.18 20.13 -7.01
CA ALA A 188 3.95 18.94 -6.22
C ALA A 188 2.46 18.65 -5.99
N TYR A 189 2.12 17.36 -6.06
CA TYR A 189 0.82 16.81 -5.68
C TYR A 189 0.99 15.84 -4.53
N GLN A 190 0.14 15.95 -3.52
CA GLN A 190 0.01 14.98 -2.45
C GLN A 190 -0.67 13.72 -3.00
N ILE A 191 -0.10 12.55 -2.73
CA ILE A 191 -0.63 11.26 -3.23
C ILE A 191 -1.09 10.33 -2.11
N SER A 192 -1.00 10.76 -0.84
CA SER A 192 -1.44 9.97 0.32
C SER A 192 -2.25 10.83 1.30
N ARG A 193 -2.75 10.20 2.35
CA ARG A 193 -3.29 10.86 3.54
C ARG A 193 -2.12 11.21 4.49
N PRO A 194 -2.24 12.25 5.34
CA PRO A 194 -1.26 12.50 6.40
C PRO A 194 -1.24 11.37 7.41
N ASN A 195 -0.04 10.93 7.80
CA ASN A 195 0.11 10.03 8.94
C ASN A 195 -0.02 10.79 10.29
N ASN A 196 0.17 10.09 11.41
CA ASN A 196 0.09 10.67 12.76
C ASN A 196 1.15 11.74 13.09
N PHE A 197 2.10 11.99 12.19
CA PHE A 197 3.11 13.04 12.29
C PHE A 197 2.89 14.19 11.30
N GLY A 198 1.90 14.06 10.41
CA GLY A 198 1.65 15.00 9.32
C GLY A 198 2.57 14.76 8.12
N ASP A 199 3.30 13.64 8.07
CA ASP A 199 4.08 13.28 6.90
C ASP A 199 3.11 12.80 5.79
N VAL A 200 3.42 13.17 4.55
CA VAL A 200 2.64 12.81 3.36
C VAL A 200 3.57 12.36 2.25
N TYR A 201 3.10 11.51 1.35
CA TYR A 201 3.81 11.16 0.12
C TYR A 201 3.42 12.12 -1.00
N ILE A 202 4.40 12.49 -1.83
CA ILE A 202 4.19 13.41 -2.95
C ILE A 202 4.87 12.94 -4.23
N ARG A 203 4.37 13.44 -5.36
CA ARG A 203 5.08 13.49 -6.64
C ARG A 203 5.26 14.94 -7.09
N GLY A 204 6.29 15.20 -7.87
CA GLY A 204 6.48 16.47 -8.57
C GLY A 204 6.02 16.43 -10.03
N ASN A 205 6.46 17.43 -10.79
CA ASN A 205 6.25 17.55 -12.23
C ASN A 205 7.23 16.70 -13.06
N TRP A 206 7.29 15.41 -12.77
CA TRP A 206 8.04 14.42 -13.54
C TRP A 206 7.09 13.35 -14.09
N PRO A 207 7.54 12.56 -15.09
CA PRO A 207 6.78 11.40 -15.55
C PRO A 207 6.50 10.46 -14.38
N VAL A 208 5.27 9.97 -14.30
CA VAL A 208 4.84 8.96 -13.32
C VAL A 208 4.11 7.85 -14.05
N THR A 209 4.13 6.67 -13.45
CA THR A 209 3.22 5.57 -13.78
C THR A 209 2.06 5.56 -12.79
N GLY A 210 1.00 4.79 -13.05
CA GLY A 210 -0.06 4.57 -12.07
C GLY A 210 -0.97 5.77 -11.72
N LEU A 211 -0.86 6.93 -12.37
CA LEU A 211 -1.65 8.12 -12.00
C LEU A 211 -3.16 7.86 -12.16
N ASN A 212 -3.87 7.85 -11.04
CA ASN A 212 -5.31 7.63 -11.00
C ASN A 212 -6.12 8.94 -10.97
N ALA A 213 -7.44 8.82 -11.14
CA ALA A 213 -8.37 9.94 -11.24
C ALA A 213 -8.43 10.82 -9.97
N HIS A 214 -8.06 10.28 -8.81
CA HIS A 214 -8.00 11.00 -7.53
C HIS A 214 -6.63 11.63 -7.26
N GLY A 215 -5.68 11.50 -8.19
CA GLY A 215 -4.37 12.11 -8.12
C GLY A 215 -3.33 11.33 -7.31
N GLY A 216 -3.68 10.12 -6.85
CA GLY A 216 -2.74 9.16 -6.28
C GLY A 216 -2.01 8.36 -7.35
N LEU A 217 -1.10 7.48 -6.91
CA LEU A 217 -0.43 6.52 -7.78
C LEU A 217 -0.85 5.10 -7.40
N THR A 218 -1.35 4.36 -8.38
CA THR A 218 -1.78 2.97 -8.25
C THR A 218 -0.62 2.05 -8.58
N MET A 219 -0.44 1.04 -7.73
CA MET A 219 0.55 0.00 -7.93
C MET A 219 0.22 -0.80 -9.20
N LEU A 220 1.20 -1.02 -10.06
CA LEU A 220 1.05 -1.76 -11.32
C LEU A 220 1.95 -2.99 -11.34
N GLU A 221 1.90 -3.76 -12.44
CA GLU A 221 2.71 -4.96 -12.60
C GLU A 221 4.22 -4.65 -12.53
N GLY A 222 4.84 -5.10 -11.43
CA GLY A 222 6.25 -4.90 -11.13
C GLY A 222 6.62 -3.46 -10.80
N ASP A 223 5.66 -2.62 -10.43
CA ASP A 223 5.86 -1.20 -10.14
C ASP A 223 5.11 -0.80 -8.86
N ALA A 224 5.84 -0.20 -7.92
CA ALA A 224 5.31 0.31 -6.66
C ALA A 224 5.72 1.77 -6.40
N ASN A 225 5.81 2.54 -7.48
CA ASN A 225 5.98 4.00 -7.50
C ASN A 225 7.25 4.52 -6.79
N PRO A 226 8.46 4.10 -7.21
CA PRO A 226 9.72 4.58 -6.62
C PRO A 226 10.02 6.08 -6.80
N GLU A 227 9.30 6.75 -7.71
CA GLU A 227 9.46 8.18 -8.01
C GLU A 227 8.86 9.11 -6.95
N VAL A 228 8.29 8.55 -5.89
CA VAL A 228 7.62 9.27 -4.81
C VAL A 228 8.60 9.55 -3.67
N ILE A 229 8.43 10.70 -3.00
CA ILE A 229 9.15 11.01 -1.77
C ILE A 229 8.20 11.44 -0.65
N THR A 230 8.53 11.05 0.58
CA THR A 230 7.84 11.50 1.79
C THR A 230 8.20 12.95 2.10
N ILE A 231 7.25 13.81 2.39
CA ILE A 231 7.49 15.09 3.06
C ILE A 231 7.51 14.86 4.57
N GLY A 232 8.65 15.13 5.19
CA GLY A 232 8.84 15.01 6.63
C GLY A 232 8.57 16.30 7.41
N THR A 233 9.06 16.30 8.66
CA THR A 233 9.00 17.46 9.57
C THR A 233 9.66 18.71 8.97
N PRO A 234 8.97 19.87 8.99
CA PRO A 234 9.54 21.15 8.58
C PRO A 234 10.78 21.59 9.38
N LEU A 235 11.76 22.15 8.67
CA LEU A 235 13.04 22.59 9.23
C LEU A 235 12.91 23.81 10.16
N ASP A 236 11.91 24.66 9.96
CA ASP A 236 11.61 25.81 10.82
C ASP A 236 10.90 25.44 12.14
N GLY A 237 10.55 24.15 12.32
CA GLY A 237 9.84 23.65 13.49
C GLY A 237 8.33 23.86 13.46
N SER A 238 7.78 24.38 12.35
CA SER A 238 6.33 24.33 12.10
C SER A 238 5.86 22.88 11.90
N LYS A 239 4.54 22.67 11.85
CA LYS A 239 3.94 21.34 11.72
C LYS A 239 3.08 21.26 10.47
N ASN A 240 3.20 20.15 9.75
CA ASN A 240 2.33 19.86 8.63
C ASN A 240 0.87 19.68 9.09
N PRO A 241 -0.10 20.00 8.23
CA PRO A 241 -1.52 19.77 8.49
C PRO A 241 -1.87 18.28 8.54
N PHE A 242 -2.96 17.96 9.24
CA PHE A 242 -3.49 16.59 9.37
C PHE A 242 -4.79 16.36 8.58
N ASP A 243 -5.32 17.41 7.96
CA ASP A 243 -6.63 17.45 7.30
C ASP A 243 -6.53 17.52 5.76
N THR A 244 -5.32 17.45 5.20
CA THR A 244 -5.09 17.33 3.75
C THR A 244 -5.39 15.93 3.24
N ARG A 245 -5.47 15.79 1.92
CA ARG A 245 -5.89 14.54 1.27
C ARG A 245 -5.12 14.28 -0.03
N MET A 246 -5.26 13.07 -0.54
CA MET A 246 -4.73 12.69 -1.85
C MET A 246 -5.32 13.59 -2.95
N GLY A 247 -4.49 14.00 -3.89
CA GLY A 247 -4.85 14.88 -5.00
C GLY A 247 -4.72 16.38 -4.69
N ASP A 248 -4.46 16.77 -3.43
CA ASP A 248 -4.18 18.16 -3.08
C ASP A 248 -2.93 18.67 -3.82
N TYR A 249 -3.04 19.85 -4.44
CA TYR A 249 -1.92 20.51 -5.11
C TYR A 249 -1.19 21.41 -4.12
N LEU A 250 0.10 21.14 -3.93
CA LEU A 250 0.97 21.80 -2.96
C LEU A 250 1.83 22.91 -3.60
N GLY A 251 1.99 22.91 -4.92
CA GLY A 251 2.90 23.82 -5.62
C GLY A 251 4.36 23.44 -5.41
N ASP A 252 5.27 24.43 -5.45
CA ASP A 252 6.70 24.18 -5.28
C ASP A 252 7.05 23.92 -3.82
N ILE A 253 7.77 22.83 -3.56
CA ILE A 253 8.26 22.49 -2.21
C ILE A 253 9.78 22.50 -2.25
N THR A 254 10.40 23.28 -1.36
CA THR A 254 11.85 23.35 -1.22
C THR A 254 12.25 22.83 0.15
N GLY A 255 13.32 22.05 0.20
CA GLY A 255 13.76 21.37 1.42
C GLY A 255 15.08 20.65 1.23
N VAL A 256 15.42 19.79 2.20
CA VAL A 256 16.61 18.94 2.14
C VAL A 256 16.22 17.47 2.08
N VAL A 257 16.79 16.71 1.16
CA VAL A 257 16.61 15.26 1.08
C VAL A 257 17.35 14.60 2.25
N TYR A 258 16.70 13.68 2.93
CA TYR A 258 17.19 13.03 4.14
C TYR A 258 16.71 11.58 4.19
N ASN A 259 17.33 10.76 5.04
CA ASN A 259 16.85 9.41 5.33
C ASN A 259 16.57 9.31 6.84
N ASP A 260 15.32 9.01 7.19
CA ASP A 260 14.93 8.72 8.57
C ASP A 260 13.67 7.87 8.59
N PHE A 261 13.45 7.16 9.70
CA PHE A 261 12.30 6.27 9.91
C PHE A 261 12.10 5.23 8.79
N GLY A 262 13.19 4.83 8.12
CA GLY A 262 13.17 3.79 7.08
C GLY A 262 12.68 4.24 5.71
N SER A 263 12.66 5.55 5.42
CA SER A 263 12.32 6.09 4.09
C SER A 263 13.15 7.32 3.75
N TYR A 264 13.39 7.52 2.45
CA TYR A 264 13.86 8.81 1.95
C TYR A 264 12.74 9.84 2.07
N ARG A 265 13.11 11.03 2.50
CA ARG A 265 12.17 12.11 2.78
C ARG A 265 12.76 13.47 2.45
N LEU A 266 11.92 14.40 2.01
CA LEU A 266 12.25 15.81 1.93
C LEU A 266 11.85 16.47 3.26
N LEU A 267 12.80 17.10 3.94
CA LEU A 267 12.51 17.99 5.08
C LEU A 267 12.21 19.39 4.51
N PRO A 268 10.93 19.81 4.46
CA PRO A 268 10.58 21.08 3.83
C PRO A 268 11.06 22.25 4.69
N LEU A 269 11.28 23.42 4.08
CA LEU A 269 11.66 24.62 4.83
C LEU A 269 10.60 25.05 5.85
N THR A 270 9.33 24.95 5.46
CA THR A 270 8.15 25.32 6.24
C THR A 270 7.07 24.26 6.06
N HIS A 271 6.05 24.27 6.92
CA HIS A 271 4.90 23.38 6.79
C HIS A 271 4.22 23.48 5.42
N LEU A 272 3.59 22.38 5.03
CA LEU A 272 2.78 22.31 3.82
C LEU A 272 1.51 23.17 3.95
N SER A 273 1.17 23.84 2.86
CA SER A 273 -0.07 24.59 2.72
C SER A 273 -0.63 24.35 1.31
N PRO A 274 -1.63 23.46 1.14
CA PRO A 274 -2.22 23.23 -0.17
C PRO A 274 -2.68 24.52 -0.84
N LEU A 275 -2.27 24.71 -2.09
CA LEU A 275 -2.69 25.84 -2.92
C LEU A 275 -4.06 25.59 -3.56
N LYS A 276 -4.40 24.31 -3.76
CA LYS A 276 -5.71 23.88 -4.23
C LYS A 276 -6.03 22.50 -3.65
N ASN A 277 -7.18 22.40 -2.99
CA ASN A 277 -7.67 21.13 -2.47
C ASN A 277 -8.30 20.29 -3.59
N ALA A 278 -8.18 18.97 -3.48
CA ALA A 278 -8.94 18.02 -4.28
C ALA A 278 -10.45 18.16 -4.00
N THR A 279 -11.26 17.64 -4.92
CA THR A 279 -12.72 17.50 -4.70
C THR A 279 -12.98 16.67 -3.44
N THR A 280 -14.15 16.77 -2.82
CA THR A 280 -14.59 15.84 -1.75
C THR A 280 -15.74 14.94 -2.22
N ASP A 281 -16.20 15.15 -3.46
CA ASP A 281 -17.39 14.52 -3.99
C ASP A 281 -17.08 13.16 -4.60
N PHE A 282 -17.91 12.17 -4.25
CA PHE A 282 -17.89 10.85 -4.85
C PHE A 282 -19.34 10.42 -5.20
N PRO A 283 -19.57 9.96 -6.44
CA PRO A 283 -20.89 9.55 -6.89
C PRO A 283 -21.32 8.21 -6.25
N ALA A 284 -22.62 7.96 -6.27
CA ALA A 284 -23.14 6.62 -6.03
C ALA A 284 -22.95 5.74 -7.26
N VAL A 285 -22.94 4.41 -7.08
CA VAL A 285 -22.82 3.41 -8.16
C VAL A 285 -23.79 3.74 -9.30
N SER A 286 -23.34 3.64 -10.56
CA SER A 286 -24.09 4.17 -11.71
C SER A 286 -25.32 3.33 -12.10
N PHE A 287 -25.44 2.11 -11.59
CA PHE A 287 -26.52 1.17 -11.88
C PHE A 287 -27.32 0.80 -10.63
N ASN A 288 -28.39 0.02 -10.84
CA ASN A 288 -29.29 -0.46 -9.79
C ASN A 288 -29.63 -1.93 -10.03
N SER A 289 -30.09 -2.59 -8.96
CA SER A 289 -30.75 -3.88 -9.02
C SER A 289 -32.04 -3.82 -9.86
N THR A 290 -32.39 -4.93 -10.51
CA THR A 290 -33.72 -5.15 -11.10
C THR A 290 -34.67 -5.89 -10.16
N GLY A 291 -34.19 -6.38 -9.01
CA GLY A 291 -34.96 -7.20 -8.07
C GLY A 291 -35.37 -8.58 -8.61
N ASP A 292 -34.70 -9.03 -9.68
CA ASP A 292 -34.90 -10.33 -10.32
C ASP A 292 -33.60 -10.83 -10.98
N CYS A 293 -33.65 -11.99 -11.61
CA CYS A 293 -32.45 -12.59 -12.20
C CYS A 293 -31.78 -11.79 -13.34
N LEU A 294 -32.36 -10.69 -13.86
CA LEU A 294 -31.76 -9.92 -14.96
C LEU A 294 -30.69 -8.91 -14.49
N GLY A 295 -30.61 -8.66 -13.20
CA GLY A 295 -29.76 -7.62 -12.66
C GLY A 295 -29.67 -7.68 -11.15
N ILE A 296 -29.02 -8.72 -10.64
CA ILE A 296 -28.67 -8.83 -9.23
C ILE A 296 -27.45 -7.97 -8.96
N THR A 297 -27.51 -7.08 -7.98
CA THR A 297 -26.35 -6.31 -7.52
C THR A 297 -25.66 -7.00 -6.35
N VAL A 298 -24.32 -6.99 -6.38
CA VAL A 298 -23.48 -7.61 -5.35
C VAL A 298 -22.45 -6.59 -4.88
N GLY A 299 -22.43 -6.26 -3.60
CA GLY A 299 -21.40 -5.42 -2.98
C GLY A 299 -20.29 -6.27 -2.35
N ASP A 300 -19.07 -5.77 -2.35
CA ASP A 300 -17.97 -6.25 -1.51
C ASP A 300 -17.48 -5.11 -0.63
N TYR A 301 -17.44 -5.34 0.68
CA TYR A 301 -17.13 -4.29 1.64
C TYR A 301 -16.51 -4.83 2.93
N ASN A 302 -15.21 -4.62 3.06
CA ASN A 302 -14.52 -4.68 4.35
C ASN A 302 -14.95 -3.45 5.20
N THR A 303 -15.48 -3.70 6.39
CA THR A 303 -16.10 -2.66 7.23
C THR A 303 -15.27 -2.19 8.42
N GLU A 304 -13.98 -2.57 8.46
CA GLU A 304 -12.99 -2.18 9.49
C GLU A 304 -13.48 -2.40 10.94
N ASN A 305 -13.27 -3.61 11.46
CA ASN A 305 -13.63 -4.02 12.82
C ASN A 305 -15.05 -3.61 13.27
N LEU A 306 -16.05 -3.79 12.41
CA LEU A 306 -17.42 -3.35 12.66
C LEU A 306 -18.03 -4.08 13.86
N MET A 307 -18.38 -3.34 14.91
CA MET A 307 -19.02 -3.81 16.14
C MET A 307 -20.31 -3.01 16.44
N PRO A 308 -21.17 -3.43 17.39
CA PRO A 308 -22.50 -2.83 17.56
C PRO A 308 -22.50 -1.31 17.85
N ASP A 309 -21.46 -0.83 18.51
CA ASP A 309 -21.26 0.56 18.93
C ASP A 309 -20.09 1.26 18.20
N SER A 310 -19.65 0.71 17.06
CA SER A 310 -18.66 1.34 16.18
C SER A 310 -19.07 2.79 15.84
N PRO A 311 -18.19 3.78 16.08
CA PRO A 311 -18.46 5.18 15.74
C PRO A 311 -18.77 5.41 14.25
N HIS A 312 -18.14 4.62 13.38
CA HIS A 312 -18.31 4.68 11.93
C HIS A 312 -19.51 3.90 11.40
N LEU A 313 -20.21 3.10 12.22
CA LEU A 313 -21.36 2.29 11.77
C LEU A 313 -22.45 3.14 11.06
N PRO A 314 -22.85 4.34 11.55
CA PRO A 314 -23.80 5.17 10.83
C PRO A 314 -23.33 5.59 9.43
N LEU A 315 -22.02 5.75 9.23
CA LEU A 315 -21.42 6.10 7.94
C LEU A 315 -21.35 4.87 7.03
N VAL A 316 -21.08 3.67 7.57
CA VAL A 316 -21.21 2.40 6.82
C VAL A 316 -22.65 2.21 6.32
N VAL A 317 -23.65 2.54 7.15
CA VAL A 317 -25.07 2.52 6.73
C VAL A 317 -25.32 3.52 5.60
N ASP A 318 -24.79 4.75 5.69
CA ASP A 318 -24.89 5.74 4.62
C ASP A 318 -24.25 5.26 3.32
N HIS A 319 -23.06 4.66 3.39
CA HIS A 319 -22.41 4.05 2.24
C HIS A 319 -23.29 2.98 1.60
N ILE A 320 -23.78 2.01 2.36
CA ILE A 320 -24.62 0.93 1.84
C ILE A 320 -25.90 1.48 1.19
N VAL A 321 -26.58 2.42 1.84
CA VAL A 321 -27.87 2.93 1.39
C VAL A 321 -27.72 3.90 0.21
N ASN A 322 -26.85 4.89 0.34
CA ASN A 322 -26.80 6.03 -0.57
C ASN A 322 -25.71 5.91 -1.64
N LYS A 323 -24.61 5.19 -1.36
CA LYS A 323 -23.47 5.07 -2.29
C LYS A 323 -23.51 3.76 -3.07
N LEU A 324 -23.70 2.64 -2.37
CA LEU A 324 -23.83 1.30 -2.97
C LEU A 324 -25.26 1.01 -3.47
N ARG A 325 -26.23 1.85 -3.09
CA ARG A 325 -27.65 1.75 -3.47
C ARG A 325 -28.29 0.41 -3.09
N THR A 326 -28.07 -0.02 -1.85
CA THR A 326 -28.66 -1.24 -1.25
C THR A 326 -28.48 -2.49 -2.14
N PRO A 327 -27.25 -3.02 -2.30
CA PRO A 327 -27.00 -4.22 -3.10
C PRO A 327 -27.83 -5.44 -2.67
N ASP A 328 -28.27 -6.28 -3.61
CA ASP A 328 -29.09 -7.46 -3.27
C ASP A 328 -28.37 -8.50 -2.42
N LEU A 329 -27.04 -8.58 -2.59
CA LEU A 329 -26.12 -9.37 -1.79
C LEU A 329 -24.91 -8.49 -1.44
N ILE A 330 -24.37 -8.62 -0.23
CA ILE A 330 -23.15 -7.93 0.21
C ILE A 330 -22.24 -8.97 0.84
N PHE A 331 -21.01 -9.01 0.36
CA PHE A 331 -19.88 -9.70 0.97
C PHE A 331 -19.32 -8.74 2.01
N LEU A 332 -19.45 -9.09 3.29
CA LEU A 332 -18.92 -8.30 4.39
C LEU A 332 -17.70 -8.99 4.97
N GLN A 333 -16.64 -8.23 5.21
CA GLN A 333 -15.47 -8.63 5.98
C GLN A 333 -15.34 -7.72 7.21
N GLU A 334 -14.46 -8.11 8.13
CA GLU A 334 -14.14 -7.32 9.33
C GLU A 334 -15.34 -7.10 10.28
N VAL A 335 -16.31 -8.01 10.26
CA VAL A 335 -17.39 -8.04 11.25
C VAL A 335 -16.82 -8.53 12.58
N GLN A 336 -17.07 -7.80 13.67
CA GLN A 336 -16.78 -8.17 15.06
C GLN A 336 -17.93 -8.91 15.77
N ASP A 337 -17.63 -9.61 16.88
CA ASP A 337 -18.64 -10.30 17.68
C ASP A 337 -19.42 -9.27 18.51
N ASN A 338 -20.37 -9.73 19.31
CA ASN A 338 -21.23 -8.86 20.10
C ASN A 338 -20.49 -8.02 21.15
N SER A 339 -19.25 -8.38 21.51
CA SER A 339 -18.41 -7.66 22.48
C SER A 339 -17.22 -6.93 21.83
N GLY A 340 -17.08 -6.99 20.50
CA GLY A 340 -16.06 -6.28 19.74
C GLY A 340 -14.71 -6.99 19.82
N ASN A 341 -13.69 -6.25 20.27
CA ASN A 341 -12.33 -6.77 20.48
C ASN A 341 -12.09 -7.29 21.92
N LYS A 342 -13.14 -7.36 22.75
CA LYS A 342 -13.01 -7.84 24.12
C LYS A 342 -12.81 -9.35 24.12
N ASN A 343 -11.67 -9.78 24.66
CA ASN A 343 -11.38 -11.20 24.83
C ASN A 343 -12.14 -11.82 26.03
N ASP A 344 -13.46 -11.97 25.90
CA ASP A 344 -14.36 -12.49 26.94
C ASP A 344 -15.00 -13.85 26.59
N GLY A 345 -14.66 -14.40 25.42
CA GLY A 345 -15.11 -15.72 24.97
C GLY A 345 -16.43 -15.70 24.19
N ILE A 346 -17.05 -14.54 23.99
CA ILE A 346 -18.19 -14.39 23.09
C ILE A 346 -17.69 -14.48 21.65
N VAL A 347 -18.37 -15.26 20.81
CA VAL A 347 -18.04 -15.41 19.37
C VAL A 347 -19.20 -15.05 18.44
N ASP A 348 -20.40 -14.96 19.02
CA ASP A 348 -21.64 -14.65 18.31
C ASP A 348 -21.62 -13.19 17.84
N ALA A 349 -22.02 -12.94 16.60
CA ALA A 349 -22.08 -11.60 15.99
C ALA A 349 -23.52 -11.11 15.73
N ASN A 350 -24.52 -11.78 16.31
CA ASN A 350 -25.93 -11.49 16.03
C ASN A 350 -26.33 -10.06 16.40
N VAL A 351 -25.81 -9.51 17.50
CA VAL A 351 -26.06 -8.11 17.90
C VAL A 351 -25.42 -7.15 16.91
N THR A 352 -24.18 -7.41 16.48
CA THR A 352 -23.48 -6.59 15.47
C THR A 352 -24.27 -6.54 14.17
N LEU A 353 -24.59 -7.71 13.62
CA LEU A 353 -25.26 -7.83 12.32
C LEU A 353 -26.72 -7.36 12.38
N THR A 354 -27.47 -7.67 13.45
CA THR A 354 -28.83 -7.15 13.63
C THR A 354 -28.85 -5.63 13.76
N THR A 355 -27.84 -5.03 14.41
CA THR A 355 -27.73 -3.57 14.53
C THR A 355 -27.52 -2.91 13.17
N LEU A 356 -26.61 -3.46 12.35
CA LEU A 356 -26.39 -2.98 10.99
C LEU A 356 -27.67 -3.12 10.14
N ALA A 357 -28.29 -4.31 10.13
CA ALA A 357 -29.50 -4.58 9.36
C ALA A 357 -30.66 -3.66 9.76
N SER A 358 -30.89 -3.46 11.07
CA SER A 358 -31.96 -2.60 11.58
C SER A 358 -31.76 -1.13 11.18
N LYS A 359 -30.50 -0.66 11.16
CA LYS A 359 -30.19 0.72 10.77
C LYS A 359 -30.30 0.94 9.26
N ILE A 360 -29.96 -0.07 8.45
CA ILE A 360 -30.23 -0.05 7.01
C ILE A 360 -31.75 0.00 6.77
N GLU A 361 -32.53 -0.81 7.48
CA GLU A 361 -34.00 -0.80 7.40
C GLU A 361 -34.57 0.56 7.82
N GLU A 362 -34.10 1.14 8.93
CA GLU A 362 -34.51 2.47 9.39
C GLU A 362 -34.23 3.56 8.34
N ALA A 363 -33.07 3.51 7.69
CA ALA A 363 -32.63 4.51 6.72
C ALA A 363 -33.25 4.35 5.32
N SER A 364 -33.58 3.13 4.90
CA SER A 364 -33.96 2.82 3.51
C SER A 364 -35.33 2.14 3.34
N GLY A 365 -35.88 1.56 4.41
CA GLY A 365 -37.04 0.68 4.37
C GLY A 365 -36.77 -0.71 3.77
N ILE A 366 -35.51 -1.03 3.44
CA ILE A 366 -35.09 -2.33 2.92
C ILE A 366 -34.63 -3.23 4.07
N VAL A 367 -35.20 -4.43 4.14
CA VAL A 367 -34.83 -5.45 5.13
C VAL A 367 -33.69 -6.31 4.57
N TYR A 368 -32.62 -6.43 5.35
CA TYR A 368 -31.54 -7.38 5.11
C TYR A 368 -31.63 -8.53 6.11
N ASP A 369 -31.49 -9.74 5.59
CA ASP A 369 -31.12 -10.91 6.36
C ASP A 369 -29.61 -11.12 6.24
N PHE A 370 -29.04 -11.94 7.12
CA PHE A 370 -27.61 -12.27 7.09
C PHE A 370 -27.33 -13.75 7.28
N ALA A 371 -26.16 -14.18 6.81
CA ALA A 371 -25.68 -15.54 6.96
C ALA A 371 -24.18 -15.53 7.31
N GLU A 372 -23.83 -16.21 8.39
CA GLU A 372 -22.48 -16.24 8.96
C GLU A 372 -22.24 -17.57 9.69
N ILE A 373 -20.99 -17.89 9.98
CA ILE A 373 -20.61 -19.01 10.85
C ILE A 373 -19.65 -18.47 11.91
N SER A 374 -20.06 -18.54 13.18
CA SER A 374 -19.25 -18.05 14.28
C SER A 374 -17.92 -18.81 14.31
N PRO A 375 -16.79 -18.13 14.53
CA PRO A 375 -15.49 -18.79 14.66
C PRO A 375 -15.35 -19.49 16.02
N ILE A 376 -14.25 -20.21 16.19
CA ILE A 376 -13.81 -20.62 17.53
C ILE A 376 -13.09 -19.44 18.17
N ASN A 377 -13.40 -19.19 19.45
CA ASN A 377 -12.80 -18.11 20.23
C ASN A 377 -11.27 -18.05 20.07
N ASN A 378 -10.75 -16.90 19.63
CA ASN A 378 -9.32 -16.62 19.41
C ASN A 378 -8.61 -17.55 18.39
N LYS A 379 -9.34 -18.18 17.46
CA LYS A 379 -8.74 -19.08 16.43
C LYS A 379 -8.73 -18.51 15.03
N ASP A 380 -9.60 -17.55 14.75
CA ASP A 380 -9.63 -16.85 13.48
C ASP A 380 -8.89 -15.52 13.70
N GLY A 381 -7.98 -15.17 12.79
CA GLY A 381 -7.08 -14.01 12.96
C GLY A 381 -7.78 -12.66 12.84
N GLY A 382 -7.02 -11.57 12.95
CA GLY A 382 -7.55 -10.21 12.92
C GLY A 382 -7.13 -9.42 14.14
N GLU A 383 -7.97 -8.46 14.53
CA GLU A 383 -7.73 -7.64 15.73
C GLU A 383 -7.58 -8.54 16.99
N PRO A 384 -6.50 -8.37 17.78
CA PRO A 384 -6.30 -9.16 18.98
C PRO A 384 -7.48 -9.10 19.95
N GLY A 385 -7.99 -10.28 20.33
CA GLY A 385 -9.09 -10.43 21.27
C GLY A 385 -10.48 -10.43 20.63
N GLY A 386 -10.61 -9.93 19.39
CA GLY A 386 -11.83 -10.04 18.60
C GLY A 386 -11.91 -11.36 17.84
N ASN A 387 -13.13 -11.74 17.46
CA ASN A 387 -13.39 -12.99 16.74
C ASN A 387 -13.80 -12.75 15.28
N ILE A 388 -13.05 -11.91 14.54
CA ILE A 388 -13.42 -11.41 13.21
C ILE A 388 -13.88 -12.51 12.23
N ARG A 389 -14.92 -12.21 11.44
CA ARG A 389 -15.46 -13.12 10.42
C ARG A 389 -15.91 -12.41 9.15
N GLN A 390 -16.12 -13.20 8.11
CA GLN A 390 -16.93 -12.85 6.96
C GLN A 390 -18.41 -13.08 7.24
N ALA A 391 -19.27 -12.30 6.61
CA ALA A 391 -20.71 -12.51 6.59
C ALA A 391 -21.28 -12.20 5.21
N TYR A 392 -22.44 -12.77 4.92
CA TYR A 392 -23.29 -12.30 3.83
C TYR A 392 -24.44 -11.48 4.39
N PHE A 393 -24.69 -10.33 3.78
CA PHE A 393 -25.94 -9.59 3.92
C PHE A 393 -26.74 -9.75 2.63
N TYR A 394 -28.03 -10.07 2.71
CA TYR A 394 -28.84 -10.25 1.51
C TYR A 394 -30.28 -9.78 1.69
N ARG A 395 -30.84 -9.29 0.61
CA ARG A 395 -32.24 -8.90 0.51
C ARG A 395 -33.12 -10.13 0.29
N SER A 396 -33.86 -10.53 1.32
CA SER A 396 -34.67 -11.76 1.26
C SER A 396 -35.92 -11.67 0.36
N ASP A 397 -36.28 -10.45 -0.07
CA ASP A 397 -37.26 -10.22 -1.14
C ASP A 397 -36.70 -10.52 -2.55
N VAL A 398 -35.37 -10.62 -2.70
CA VAL A 398 -34.67 -10.86 -3.96
C VAL A 398 -33.96 -12.21 -4.00
N LEU A 399 -33.28 -12.59 -2.91
CA LEU A 399 -32.43 -13.78 -2.82
C LEU A 399 -32.84 -14.71 -1.68
N GLN A 400 -32.57 -16.00 -1.86
CA GLN A 400 -32.74 -17.02 -0.83
C GLN A 400 -31.59 -18.02 -0.89
N LEU A 401 -31.13 -18.48 0.27
CA LEU A 401 -30.25 -19.64 0.36
C LEU A 401 -30.93 -20.87 -0.29
N TYR A 402 -30.16 -21.59 -1.09
CA TYR A 402 -30.61 -22.83 -1.72
C TYR A 402 -30.43 -24.02 -0.77
N LYS A 403 -31.54 -24.59 -0.28
CA LYS A 403 -31.53 -25.72 0.68
C LYS A 403 -30.66 -25.43 1.93
N PRO A 404 -31.00 -24.41 2.72
CA PRO A 404 -30.17 -23.98 3.84
C PRO A 404 -29.96 -25.13 4.85
N ASN A 405 -28.70 -25.32 5.21
CA ASN A 405 -28.18 -26.33 6.12
C ASN A 405 -26.87 -25.77 6.68
N LEU A 406 -26.96 -24.97 7.74
CA LEU A 406 -25.81 -24.24 8.28
C LEU A 406 -24.75 -25.22 8.84
N GLY A 407 -23.49 -25.05 8.42
CA GLY A 407 -22.35 -25.76 9.01
C GLY A 407 -21.83 -25.08 10.28
N GLY A 408 -21.17 -25.85 11.16
CA GLY A 408 -20.43 -25.34 12.31
C GLY A 408 -19.02 -24.84 11.98
N SER A 409 -18.34 -24.26 12.97
CA SER A 409 -17.01 -23.64 12.80
C SER A 409 -15.91 -24.60 12.31
N LEU A 410 -16.07 -25.90 12.56
CA LEU A 410 -15.13 -26.98 12.21
C LEU A 410 -15.69 -27.94 11.16
N ASP A 411 -16.94 -27.76 10.73
CA ASP A 411 -17.56 -28.64 9.75
C ASP A 411 -16.99 -28.34 8.37
N VAL A 412 -16.32 -29.35 7.78
CA VAL A 412 -15.75 -29.25 6.43
C VAL A 412 -16.88 -29.25 5.41
N ASN A 413 -16.94 -28.20 4.58
CA ASN A 413 -17.84 -28.16 3.44
C ASN A 413 -17.31 -28.99 2.27
N GLU A 414 -18.21 -29.56 1.49
CA GLU A 414 -17.90 -30.45 0.36
C GLU A 414 -18.82 -30.10 -0.81
N VAL A 415 -18.32 -30.26 -2.04
CA VAL A 415 -19.13 -30.18 -3.26
C VAL A 415 -19.73 -31.56 -3.53
N LEU A 416 -21.06 -31.65 -3.45
CA LEU A 416 -21.84 -32.84 -3.76
C LEU A 416 -22.28 -32.83 -5.24
N ASP A 417 -22.76 -33.97 -5.75
CA ASP A 417 -23.29 -34.10 -7.11
C ASP A 417 -24.36 -33.04 -7.41
N GLY A 418 -24.28 -32.37 -8.56
CA GLY A 418 -25.38 -31.53 -9.06
C GLY A 418 -25.11 -30.03 -9.33
N PRO A 419 -23.91 -29.48 -9.11
CA PRO A 419 -23.25 -29.36 -7.81
C PRO A 419 -24.19 -28.86 -6.69
N GLU A 420 -24.04 -29.38 -5.47
CA GLU A 420 -24.67 -28.84 -4.26
C GLU A 420 -23.65 -28.69 -3.13
N LEU A 421 -23.83 -27.74 -2.22
CA LEU A 421 -22.96 -27.62 -1.04
C LEU A 421 -23.48 -28.53 0.08
N LYS A 422 -22.58 -29.32 0.70
CA LYS A 422 -22.93 -30.14 1.87
C LYS A 422 -23.51 -29.29 2.99
N TYR A 423 -22.89 -28.16 3.30
CA TYR A 423 -23.40 -27.14 4.20
C TYR A 423 -23.61 -25.83 3.43
N ASN A 424 -24.76 -25.19 3.65
CA ASN A 424 -25.10 -23.92 3.02
C ASN A 424 -25.74 -22.94 4.02
N PRO A 425 -25.00 -21.89 4.45
CA PRO A 425 -23.56 -21.68 4.21
C PRO A 425 -22.65 -22.71 4.91
N GLY A 426 -21.39 -22.81 4.47
CA GLY A 426 -20.37 -23.69 5.03
C GLY A 426 -18.94 -23.15 4.88
N ARG A 427 -18.01 -23.59 5.73
CA ARG A 427 -16.58 -23.19 5.68
C ARG A 427 -15.77 -24.11 4.77
N ILE A 428 -14.85 -23.54 3.99
CA ILE A 428 -13.93 -24.30 3.12
C ILE A 428 -12.73 -24.78 3.94
N ASP A 429 -12.55 -26.10 4.02
CA ASP A 429 -11.45 -26.79 4.71
C ASP A 429 -11.01 -26.14 6.05
N PRO A 430 -11.91 -25.94 7.03
CA PRO A 430 -11.63 -25.18 8.25
C PRO A 430 -10.56 -25.77 9.16
N LEU A 431 -10.11 -27.01 8.90
CA LEU A 431 -9.10 -27.73 9.69
C LEU A 431 -7.68 -27.58 9.11
N ASN A 432 -7.53 -26.98 7.94
CA ASN A 432 -6.22 -26.74 7.33
C ASN A 432 -5.39 -25.76 8.15
N THR A 433 -4.10 -26.04 8.33
CA THR A 433 -3.17 -25.16 9.05
C THR A 433 -2.91 -23.84 8.32
N ALA A 434 -3.23 -23.77 7.02
CA ALA A 434 -3.30 -22.51 6.28
C ALA A 434 -4.26 -21.50 6.92
N TRP A 435 -5.21 -21.92 7.76
CA TRP A 435 -6.14 -21.06 8.47
C TRP A 435 -5.76 -20.75 9.92
N ASP A 436 -4.58 -21.17 10.40
CA ASP A 436 -4.16 -20.92 11.78
C ASP A 436 -4.10 -19.41 12.05
N SER A 437 -4.90 -18.87 12.97
CA SER A 437 -4.96 -17.40 13.18
C SER A 437 -5.26 -16.64 11.87
N SER A 438 -6.15 -17.17 11.04
CA SER A 438 -6.69 -16.52 9.85
C SER A 438 -8.18 -16.86 9.70
N ARG A 439 -8.94 -15.98 9.05
CA ARG A 439 -10.37 -16.22 8.80
C ARG A 439 -10.52 -17.35 7.77
N LYS A 440 -11.59 -18.13 7.91
CA LYS A 440 -11.91 -19.27 7.04
C LYS A 440 -12.99 -18.86 6.02
N PRO A 441 -12.81 -19.11 4.71
CA PRO A 441 -13.76 -18.68 3.69
C PRO A 441 -15.19 -19.20 3.92
N LEU A 442 -16.19 -18.36 3.61
CA LEU A 442 -17.61 -18.68 3.75
C LEU A 442 -18.26 -18.92 2.38
N ALA A 443 -18.56 -20.18 2.09
CA ALA A 443 -19.23 -20.58 0.85
C ALA A 443 -20.75 -20.64 1.04
N ALA A 444 -21.51 -20.15 0.05
CA ALA A 444 -22.96 -20.23 0.03
C ALA A 444 -23.50 -20.48 -1.39
N ALA A 445 -24.67 -21.11 -1.47
CA ALA A 445 -25.42 -21.33 -2.70
C ALA A 445 -26.77 -20.63 -2.61
N TRP A 446 -27.15 -19.94 -3.68
CA TRP A 446 -28.28 -19.01 -3.68
C TRP A 446 -29.20 -19.27 -4.85
N LYS A 447 -30.44 -18.78 -4.74
CA LYS A 447 -31.38 -18.66 -5.85
C LYS A 447 -32.10 -17.32 -5.76
N THR A 448 -32.53 -16.82 -6.91
CA THR A 448 -33.42 -15.67 -6.97
C THR A 448 -34.85 -16.04 -6.58
N VAL A 449 -35.56 -15.11 -5.93
CA VAL A 449 -36.99 -15.25 -5.61
C VAL A 449 -37.84 -15.15 -6.89
N LYS A 450 -37.48 -14.22 -7.78
CA LYS A 450 -38.13 -13.96 -9.07
C LYS A 450 -37.22 -14.32 -10.25
N GLY A 451 -37.81 -14.88 -11.31
CA GLY A 451 -37.08 -15.25 -12.53
C GLY A 451 -36.79 -16.76 -12.64
N THR A 452 -35.64 -17.12 -13.23
CA THR A 452 -35.33 -18.51 -13.62
C THR A 452 -34.94 -19.43 -12.45
N LYS A 453 -34.78 -18.89 -11.22
CA LYS A 453 -34.42 -19.61 -9.99
C LYS A 453 -33.19 -20.52 -10.13
N LYS A 454 -32.32 -20.24 -11.11
CA LYS A 454 -31.04 -20.92 -11.26
C LYS A 454 -30.20 -20.68 -10.02
N ILE A 455 -29.44 -21.70 -9.65
CA ILE A 455 -28.53 -21.64 -8.51
C ILE A 455 -27.26 -20.90 -8.94
N PHE A 456 -26.67 -20.15 -8.03
CA PHE A 456 -25.32 -19.59 -8.16
C PHE A 456 -24.58 -19.72 -6.83
N PHE A 457 -23.26 -19.75 -6.89
CA PHE A 457 -22.39 -19.99 -5.75
C PHE A 457 -21.57 -18.74 -5.44
N THR A 458 -21.36 -18.50 -4.17
CA THR A 458 -20.53 -17.39 -3.68
C THR A 458 -19.54 -17.88 -2.65
N ILE A 459 -18.33 -17.30 -2.64
CA ILE A 459 -17.31 -17.56 -1.62
C ILE A 459 -16.75 -16.23 -1.14
N ASN A 460 -16.97 -15.93 0.15
CA ASN A 460 -16.47 -14.72 0.78
C ASN A 460 -15.15 -15.01 1.49
N VAL A 461 -14.08 -14.30 1.11
CA VAL A 461 -12.73 -14.46 1.64
C VAL A 461 -12.29 -13.25 2.47
N HIS A 462 -11.37 -13.50 3.40
CA HIS A 462 -10.63 -12.46 4.13
C HIS A 462 -9.31 -13.08 4.58
N LEU A 463 -8.32 -13.07 3.69
CA LEU A 463 -7.08 -13.83 3.84
C LEU A 463 -6.13 -13.21 4.87
N VAL A 464 -5.02 -13.88 5.17
CA VAL A 464 -4.06 -13.39 6.17
C VAL A 464 -3.40 -12.10 5.70
N SER A 465 -3.32 -11.10 6.59
CA SER A 465 -2.80 -9.78 6.22
C SER A 465 -1.31 -9.77 5.87
N LYS A 466 -0.89 -8.69 5.20
CA LYS A 466 0.52 -8.39 4.90
C LYS A 466 1.26 -7.77 6.09
N GLY A 467 0.63 -7.74 7.28
CA GLY A 467 1.20 -7.15 8.49
C GLY A 467 2.53 -7.79 8.88
N GLY A 468 3.53 -6.94 9.15
CA GLY A 468 4.91 -7.37 9.43
C GLY A 468 5.84 -7.40 8.20
N SER A 469 5.34 -7.02 7.02
CA SER A 469 6.16 -6.77 5.83
C SER A 469 7.20 -5.67 6.09
N THR A 470 8.32 -5.72 5.35
CA THR A 470 9.33 -4.64 5.40
C THR A 470 8.95 -3.52 4.43
N SER A 471 9.40 -2.30 4.71
CA SER A 471 9.21 -1.16 3.80
C SER A 471 9.78 -1.44 2.40
N LEU A 472 9.11 -0.88 1.36
CA LEU A 472 9.61 -0.87 -0.01
C LEU A 472 10.96 -0.12 -0.14
N SER A 473 11.28 0.77 0.80
CA SER A 473 12.58 1.47 0.91
C SER A 473 13.57 0.81 1.88
N GLY A 474 13.32 -0.43 2.29
CA GLY A 474 14.15 -1.14 3.27
C GLY A 474 15.43 -1.78 2.70
N ASP A 475 16.32 -2.17 3.63
CA ASP A 475 17.63 -2.78 3.37
C ASP A 475 17.54 -4.18 2.73
N LEU A 476 16.53 -4.98 3.11
CA LEU A 476 16.31 -6.35 2.61
C LEU A 476 15.61 -6.36 1.24
N ARG A 477 16.19 -7.07 0.25
CA ARG A 477 15.74 -7.09 -1.15
C ARG A 477 15.50 -8.52 -1.70
N PRO A 478 14.40 -8.74 -2.46
CA PRO A 478 13.18 -7.92 -2.47
C PRO A 478 12.60 -7.75 -1.06
N PRO A 479 11.76 -6.72 -0.81
CA PRO A 479 11.07 -6.56 0.47
C PRO A 479 10.31 -7.82 0.89
N VAL A 480 10.23 -8.06 2.19
CA VAL A 480 9.45 -9.16 2.76
C VAL A 480 7.97 -8.87 2.53
N ASN A 481 7.30 -9.71 1.73
CA ASN A 481 5.85 -9.76 1.63
C ASN A 481 5.32 -10.75 2.68
N GLN A 482 5.14 -10.28 3.90
CA GLN A 482 4.83 -11.15 5.04
C GLN A 482 3.51 -11.90 4.81
N GLY A 483 3.52 -13.21 5.09
CA GLY A 483 2.37 -14.09 4.91
C GLY A 483 2.15 -14.63 3.50
N VAL A 484 2.99 -14.27 2.51
CA VAL A 484 2.81 -14.67 1.10
C VAL A 484 2.70 -16.18 0.91
N GLU A 485 3.59 -16.98 1.53
CA GLU A 485 3.55 -18.45 1.42
C GLU A 485 2.21 -19.02 1.94
N LYS A 486 1.71 -18.44 3.03
CA LYS A 486 0.43 -18.84 3.60
C LYS A 486 -0.73 -18.43 2.71
N ARG A 487 -0.71 -17.21 2.16
CA ARG A 487 -1.72 -16.74 1.20
C ARG A 487 -1.74 -17.63 -0.05
N THR A 488 -0.59 -18.05 -0.59
CA THR A 488 -0.54 -18.99 -1.72
C THR A 488 -1.30 -20.29 -1.41
N VAL A 489 -1.11 -20.86 -0.21
CA VAL A 489 -1.85 -22.07 0.19
C VAL A 489 -3.34 -21.77 0.38
N GLN A 490 -3.69 -20.65 1.03
CA GLN A 490 -5.08 -20.24 1.24
C GLN A 490 -5.84 -20.04 -0.07
N THR A 491 -5.23 -19.35 -1.04
CA THR A 491 -5.84 -19.12 -2.35
C THR A 491 -5.97 -20.44 -3.12
N SER A 492 -4.99 -21.33 -3.02
CA SER A 492 -5.06 -22.65 -3.67
C SER A 492 -6.23 -23.50 -3.15
N ILE A 493 -6.44 -23.53 -1.83
CA ILE A 493 -7.58 -24.23 -1.22
C ILE A 493 -8.93 -23.70 -1.74
N VAL A 494 -9.08 -22.37 -1.82
CA VAL A 494 -10.31 -21.77 -2.35
C VAL A 494 -10.48 -22.08 -3.83
N ALA A 495 -9.41 -21.99 -4.61
CA ALA A 495 -9.42 -22.26 -6.04
C ALA A 495 -9.77 -23.72 -6.36
N GLU A 496 -9.25 -24.67 -5.58
CA GLU A 496 -9.58 -26.10 -5.72
C GLU A 496 -11.06 -26.36 -5.42
N PHE A 497 -11.62 -25.74 -4.38
CA PHE A 497 -13.05 -25.83 -4.08
C PHE A 497 -13.93 -25.28 -5.23
N VAL A 498 -13.50 -24.18 -5.87
CA VAL A 498 -14.16 -23.66 -7.08
C VAL A 498 -14.06 -24.66 -8.24
N ALA A 499 -12.87 -25.23 -8.46
CA ALA A 499 -12.64 -26.21 -9.52
C ALA A 499 -13.51 -27.46 -9.32
N GLU A 500 -13.75 -27.88 -8.08
CA GLU A 500 -14.69 -28.96 -7.76
C GLU A 500 -16.11 -28.63 -8.21
N ILE A 501 -16.62 -27.41 -7.96
CA ILE A 501 -17.94 -26.97 -8.44
C ILE A 501 -17.99 -27.01 -9.97
N LEU A 502 -16.98 -26.46 -10.65
CA LEU A 502 -16.91 -26.44 -12.12
C LEU A 502 -16.74 -27.83 -12.75
N SER A 503 -16.14 -28.78 -12.03
CA SER A 503 -16.03 -30.16 -12.49
C SER A 503 -17.39 -30.86 -12.58
N GLN A 504 -18.34 -30.46 -11.73
CA GLN A 504 -19.71 -30.97 -11.71
C GLN A 504 -20.60 -30.25 -12.72
N ASP A 505 -20.47 -28.92 -12.82
CA ASP A 505 -21.15 -28.09 -13.82
C ASP A 505 -20.21 -27.00 -14.36
N PRO A 506 -19.63 -27.20 -15.56
CA PRO A 506 -18.77 -26.20 -16.19
C PRO A 506 -19.45 -24.87 -16.50
N ALA A 507 -20.79 -24.81 -16.45
CA ALA A 507 -21.58 -23.60 -16.65
C ALA A 507 -22.09 -22.99 -15.34
N ALA A 508 -21.60 -23.47 -14.18
CA ALA A 508 -21.97 -22.93 -12.89
C ALA A 508 -21.62 -21.43 -12.79
N ASN A 509 -22.55 -20.65 -12.25
CA ASN A 509 -22.32 -19.24 -11.91
C ASN A 509 -21.64 -19.19 -10.55
N ILE A 510 -20.38 -18.75 -10.50
CA ILE A 510 -19.56 -18.70 -9.30
C ILE A 510 -18.96 -17.30 -9.16
N LEU A 511 -19.07 -16.74 -7.97
CA LEU A 511 -18.42 -15.48 -7.58
C LEU A 511 -17.58 -15.71 -6.33
N VAL A 512 -16.29 -15.37 -6.38
CA VAL A 512 -15.41 -15.32 -5.20
C VAL A 512 -15.04 -13.87 -4.99
N ALA A 513 -15.32 -13.33 -3.82
CA ALA A 513 -15.04 -11.93 -3.52
C ALA A 513 -14.65 -11.71 -2.06
N GLY A 514 -14.03 -10.57 -1.79
CA GLY A 514 -13.58 -10.16 -0.47
C GLY A 514 -12.14 -9.68 -0.47
N ASP A 515 -11.62 -9.53 0.74
CA ASP A 515 -10.25 -9.09 0.98
C ASP A 515 -9.27 -10.27 0.81
N PHE A 516 -8.54 -10.28 -0.31
CA PHE A 516 -7.48 -11.28 -0.56
C PHE A 516 -6.15 -10.91 0.09
N ASN A 517 -6.01 -9.68 0.58
CA ASN A 517 -4.77 -9.13 1.15
C ASN A 517 -3.56 -9.33 0.22
N GLU A 518 -3.79 -9.33 -1.09
CA GLU A 518 -2.75 -9.58 -2.08
C GLU A 518 -3.14 -9.06 -3.46
N TYR A 519 -2.13 -8.69 -4.24
CA TYR A 519 -2.31 -8.04 -5.55
C TYR A 519 -2.60 -9.07 -6.65
N SER A 520 -3.39 -8.70 -7.66
CA SER A 520 -3.79 -9.59 -8.77
C SER A 520 -2.59 -10.14 -9.55
N GLN A 521 -1.53 -9.33 -9.68
CA GLN A 521 -0.33 -9.64 -10.46
C GLN A 521 0.69 -10.55 -9.78
N VAL A 522 0.51 -10.94 -8.50
CA VAL A 522 1.51 -11.74 -7.78
C VAL A 522 1.11 -13.21 -7.64
N ASP A 523 2.09 -14.04 -7.28
CA ASP A 523 1.99 -15.51 -7.28
C ASP A 523 0.73 -16.10 -6.62
N PRO A 524 0.26 -15.64 -5.43
CA PRO A 524 -0.96 -16.19 -4.82
C PRO A 524 -2.22 -16.05 -5.69
N LEU A 525 -2.39 -14.92 -6.40
CA LEU A 525 -3.60 -14.64 -7.19
C LEU A 525 -3.50 -15.17 -8.62
N THR A 526 -2.30 -15.17 -9.20
CA THR A 526 -2.08 -15.84 -10.49
C THR A 526 -2.28 -17.36 -10.36
N THR A 527 -1.84 -17.95 -9.24
CA THR A 527 -2.13 -19.35 -8.88
C THR A 527 -3.62 -19.59 -8.68
N PHE A 528 -4.30 -18.69 -7.95
CA PHE A 528 -5.76 -18.76 -7.76
C PHE A 528 -6.51 -18.82 -9.10
N SER A 529 -6.23 -17.88 -9.98
CA SER A 529 -6.89 -17.77 -11.30
C SER A 529 -6.61 -19.00 -12.15
N SER A 530 -5.37 -19.49 -12.15
CA SER A 530 -4.99 -20.68 -12.92
C SER A 530 -5.68 -21.96 -12.44
N ILE A 531 -5.87 -22.16 -11.14
CA ILE A 531 -6.48 -23.37 -10.57
C ILE A 531 -8.02 -23.29 -10.67
N SER A 532 -8.59 -22.14 -10.30
CA SER A 532 -10.04 -21.96 -10.23
C SER A 532 -10.68 -21.83 -11.61
N GLY A 533 -9.95 -21.36 -12.62
CA GLY A 533 -10.48 -21.02 -13.93
C GLY A 533 -11.39 -19.80 -13.94
N LEU A 534 -11.46 -19.03 -12.84
CA LEU A 534 -12.19 -17.77 -12.78
C LEU A 534 -11.36 -16.63 -13.40
N THR A 535 -12.04 -15.58 -13.82
CA THR A 535 -11.43 -14.34 -14.33
C THR A 535 -11.73 -13.20 -13.37
N ASP A 536 -10.76 -12.31 -13.17
CA ASP A 536 -10.97 -11.09 -12.42
C ASP A 536 -12.03 -10.22 -13.10
N LEU A 537 -13.02 -9.76 -12.33
CA LEU A 537 -14.12 -8.96 -12.86
C LEU A 537 -13.63 -7.62 -13.43
N ASP A 538 -12.53 -7.07 -12.92
CA ASP A 538 -11.90 -5.88 -13.48
C ASP A 538 -11.47 -6.09 -14.92
N GLU A 539 -10.90 -7.25 -15.24
CA GLU A 539 -10.56 -7.63 -16.61
C GLU A 539 -11.80 -7.87 -17.46
N VAL A 540 -12.84 -8.51 -16.88
CA VAL A 540 -14.08 -8.83 -17.60
C VAL A 540 -14.81 -7.57 -18.05
N VAL A 541 -14.87 -6.52 -17.22
CA VAL A 541 -15.55 -5.27 -17.57
C VAL A 541 -14.61 -4.20 -18.16
N GLY A 542 -13.30 -4.43 -18.10
CA GLY A 542 -12.27 -3.56 -18.66
C GLY A 542 -12.03 -2.30 -17.84
N ILE A 543 -11.95 -2.42 -16.51
CA ILE A 543 -11.49 -1.31 -15.65
C ILE A 543 -10.00 -1.05 -15.94
N ASP A 544 -9.66 0.21 -16.13
CA ASP A 544 -8.27 0.64 -16.31
C ASP A 544 -7.44 0.22 -15.08
N PRO A 545 -6.28 -0.43 -15.23
CA PRO A 545 -5.44 -0.85 -14.10
C PRO A 545 -5.19 0.25 -13.05
N VAL A 546 -5.15 1.52 -13.44
CA VAL A 546 -4.94 2.63 -12.48
C VAL A 546 -6.18 2.94 -11.61
N GLU A 547 -7.35 2.38 -11.91
CA GLU A 547 -8.61 2.60 -11.18
C GLU A 547 -9.09 1.36 -10.41
N ARG A 548 -8.27 0.31 -10.31
CA ARG A 548 -8.64 -0.96 -9.64
C ARG A 548 -8.38 -0.98 -8.14
N TYR A 549 -7.85 0.11 -7.59
CA TYR A 549 -7.42 0.14 -6.21
C TYR A 549 -8.62 0.16 -5.23
N THR A 550 -8.42 -0.46 -4.09
CA THR A 550 -9.38 -0.48 -2.97
C THR A 550 -8.76 -0.08 -1.63
N TYR A 551 -7.45 0.14 -1.59
CA TYR A 551 -6.72 0.40 -0.35
C TYR A 551 -5.64 1.47 -0.57
N LEU A 552 -5.26 2.19 0.49
CA LEU A 552 -4.09 3.09 0.49
C LEU A 552 -3.12 2.67 1.58
N PHE A 553 -1.91 2.33 1.18
CA PHE A 553 -0.79 2.06 2.08
C PHE A 553 0.46 2.80 1.62
N ASP A 554 1.09 3.53 2.55
CA ASP A 554 2.24 4.38 2.28
C ASP A 554 2.03 5.26 1.03
N MET A 555 2.85 5.07 -0.01
CA MET A 555 2.78 5.82 -1.28
C MET A 555 1.83 5.24 -2.32
N ASN A 556 1.24 4.07 -2.07
CA ASN A 556 0.53 3.32 -3.09
C ASN A 556 -0.97 3.24 -2.80
N THR A 557 -1.76 3.48 -3.84
CA THR A 557 -3.10 2.91 -3.92
C THR A 557 -2.99 1.48 -4.44
N GLU A 558 -3.63 0.55 -3.75
CA GLU A 558 -3.42 -0.89 -3.88
C GLU A 558 -4.75 -1.61 -4.11
N GLU A 559 -4.73 -2.68 -4.91
CA GLU A 559 -5.86 -3.57 -5.15
C GLU A 559 -5.76 -4.78 -4.20
N LEU A 560 -6.54 -4.78 -3.12
CA LEU A 560 -6.56 -5.86 -2.12
C LEU A 560 -7.89 -6.62 -2.08
N ASP A 561 -8.97 -5.99 -2.50
CA ASP A 561 -10.31 -6.58 -2.58
C ASP A 561 -10.64 -6.88 -4.03
N HIS A 562 -10.98 -8.14 -4.30
CA HIS A 562 -11.15 -8.64 -5.66
C HIS A 562 -12.51 -9.29 -5.85
N MET A 563 -13.02 -9.31 -7.08
CA MET A 563 -14.18 -10.12 -7.47
C MET A 563 -13.81 -11.04 -8.64
N TYR A 564 -13.63 -12.33 -8.37
CA TYR A 564 -13.38 -13.33 -9.41
C TYR A 564 -14.68 -14.04 -9.81
N VAL A 565 -14.93 -14.16 -11.11
CA VAL A 565 -16.18 -14.69 -11.66
C VAL A 565 -15.97 -15.81 -12.67
N SER A 566 -16.93 -16.73 -12.74
CA SER A 566 -16.95 -17.74 -13.80
C SER A 566 -17.51 -17.16 -15.12
N GLU A 567 -17.20 -17.82 -16.25
CA GLU A 567 -17.60 -17.36 -17.59
C GLU A 567 -19.12 -17.09 -17.71
N GLY A 568 -19.94 -17.87 -16.99
CA GLY A 568 -21.40 -17.72 -16.96
C GLY A 568 -21.89 -16.34 -16.50
N LEU A 569 -21.06 -15.61 -15.75
CA LEU A 569 -21.37 -14.29 -15.21
C LEU A 569 -20.85 -13.12 -16.06
N HIS A 570 -20.04 -13.36 -17.10
CA HIS A 570 -19.43 -12.28 -17.90
C HIS A 570 -20.48 -11.46 -18.66
N ARG A 571 -21.59 -12.08 -19.05
CA ARG A 571 -22.59 -11.45 -19.90
C ARG A 571 -23.33 -10.34 -19.17
N ASP A 572 -23.24 -9.13 -19.73
CA ASP A 572 -23.85 -7.90 -19.21
C ASP A 572 -23.33 -7.52 -17.81
N ALA A 573 -22.18 -8.07 -17.40
CA ALA A 573 -21.55 -7.73 -16.13
C ALA A 573 -21.24 -6.23 -16.08
N LYS A 574 -21.45 -5.64 -14.91
CA LYS A 574 -21.01 -4.29 -14.57
C LYS A 574 -20.26 -4.36 -13.27
N TYR A 575 -19.27 -3.50 -13.11
CA TYR A 575 -18.48 -3.40 -11.90
C TYR A 575 -17.95 -1.98 -11.75
N GLU A 576 -17.96 -1.47 -10.52
CA GLU A 576 -17.44 -0.17 -10.15
C GLU A 576 -16.80 -0.29 -8.76
N HIS A 577 -15.54 0.15 -8.65
CA HIS A 577 -14.94 0.55 -7.38
C HIS A 577 -15.42 1.95 -7.05
N LEU A 578 -15.91 2.16 -5.82
CA LEU A 578 -16.55 3.42 -5.48
C LEU A 578 -15.57 4.49 -5.01
N HIS A 579 -14.35 4.07 -4.61
CA HIS A 579 -13.31 4.93 -4.05
C HIS A 579 -13.85 5.89 -2.98
N LEU A 580 -14.49 5.36 -1.94
CA LEU A 580 -15.15 6.18 -0.91
C LEU A 580 -14.19 6.65 0.19
N ASN A 581 -13.08 5.94 0.38
CA ASN A 581 -12.22 6.01 1.55
C ASN A 581 -10.77 6.36 1.19
N THR A 582 -10.17 5.66 0.23
CA THR A 582 -8.71 5.67 -0.05
C THR A 582 -8.12 7.07 -0.16
N TRP A 583 -8.80 7.97 -0.86
CA TRP A 583 -8.27 9.30 -1.17
C TRP A 583 -8.73 10.39 -0.18
N GLN A 584 -9.65 10.08 0.75
CA GLN A 584 -10.17 11.03 1.73
C GLN A 584 -9.14 11.36 2.81
N ASN A 585 -9.34 12.46 3.53
CA ASN A 585 -8.62 12.67 4.79
C ASN A 585 -9.19 11.76 5.90
N ASN A 586 -8.57 11.79 7.09
CA ASN A 586 -8.98 10.93 8.22
C ASN A 586 -10.46 11.12 8.61
N ASP A 587 -10.99 12.34 8.57
CA ASP A 587 -12.38 12.61 8.93
C ASP A 587 -13.38 12.07 7.89
N GLY A 588 -12.96 11.96 6.63
CA GLY A 588 -13.77 11.43 5.53
C GLY A 588 -13.65 9.92 5.34
N GLN A 589 -12.67 9.27 5.96
CA GLN A 589 -12.45 7.84 5.89
C GLN A 589 -13.42 7.09 6.82
N VAL A 590 -14.25 6.22 6.25
CA VAL A 590 -15.23 5.40 6.97
C VAL A 590 -14.70 3.99 7.27
N SER A 591 -13.92 3.45 6.33
CA SER A 591 -13.15 2.21 6.45
C SER A 591 -11.80 2.43 5.77
N ASP A 592 -10.80 1.63 6.10
CA ASP A 592 -9.54 1.58 5.37
C ASP A 592 -9.64 0.96 3.97
N HIS A 593 -10.75 0.30 3.63
CA HIS A 593 -11.02 -0.27 2.30
C HIS A 593 -12.15 0.46 1.55
N ASP A 594 -12.03 0.57 0.23
CA ASP A 594 -13.10 1.03 -0.65
C ASP A 594 -14.06 -0.12 -0.99
N PRO A 595 -15.38 0.11 -0.90
CA PRO A 595 -16.33 -0.88 -1.38
C PRO A 595 -16.43 -0.89 -2.90
N SER A 596 -16.81 -2.05 -3.43
CA SER A 596 -17.04 -2.27 -4.85
C SER A 596 -18.42 -2.86 -5.07
N VAL A 597 -19.07 -2.54 -6.20
CA VAL A 597 -20.39 -3.08 -6.53
C VAL A 597 -20.39 -3.65 -7.93
N ALA A 598 -20.83 -4.89 -8.06
CA ALA A 598 -21.08 -5.57 -9.32
C ALA A 598 -22.57 -5.69 -9.63
N ARG A 599 -22.91 -5.92 -10.90
CA ARG A 599 -24.24 -6.34 -11.33
C ARG A 599 -24.15 -7.50 -12.33
N PHE A 600 -24.94 -8.54 -12.10
CA PHE A 600 -24.93 -9.76 -12.91
C PHE A 600 -26.30 -10.14 -13.46
N ASN A 601 -26.29 -10.79 -14.62
CA ASN A 601 -27.47 -11.39 -15.26
C ASN A 601 -27.50 -12.91 -15.03
N LEU A 602 -28.22 -13.34 -14.00
CA LEU A 602 -28.37 -14.74 -13.59
C LEU A 602 -29.51 -15.49 -14.30
N CYS A 603 -30.28 -14.85 -15.19
CA CYS A 603 -31.38 -15.53 -15.87
C CYS A 603 -30.90 -16.64 -16.83
N GLY A 604 -29.64 -16.61 -17.26
CA GLY A 604 -29.08 -17.47 -18.30
C GLY A 604 -29.46 -17.04 -19.72
N CYS A 605 -28.91 -17.69 -20.76
CA CYS A 605 -29.35 -17.48 -22.14
C CYS A 605 -30.79 -17.97 -22.33
N SER A 606 -31.71 -17.09 -22.75
CA SER A 606 -32.94 -17.57 -23.38
C SER A 606 -32.50 -18.38 -24.60
N SER A 607 -32.80 -19.68 -24.61
CA SER A 607 -32.51 -20.50 -25.78
C SER A 607 -33.21 -19.85 -26.97
N LYS A 608 -32.44 -19.28 -27.90
CA LYS A 608 -32.99 -18.87 -29.18
C LYS A 608 -33.59 -20.14 -29.76
N LYS A 609 -34.92 -20.26 -29.70
CA LYS A 609 -35.67 -21.28 -30.42
C LYS A 609 -35.24 -21.13 -31.87
N THR A 610 -34.39 -22.02 -32.34
CA THR A 610 -34.15 -22.24 -33.76
C THR A 610 -35.51 -22.58 -34.34
N LYS A 611 -36.15 -21.58 -34.96
CA LYS A 611 -37.30 -21.82 -35.82
C LYS A 611 -36.80 -22.76 -36.91
N LYS A 612 -37.13 -24.05 -36.79
CA LYS A 612 -37.10 -24.96 -37.92
C LYS A 612 -38.04 -24.36 -38.97
N SER A 613 -37.48 -23.88 -40.06
CA SER A 613 -38.21 -23.62 -41.28
C SER A 613 -38.76 -24.95 -41.78
N ASN A 614 -40.09 -25.08 -41.79
CA ASN A 614 -40.77 -26.12 -42.55
C ASN A 614 -40.62 -25.87 -44.05
#